data_AF-A0A8H3NTC3-F1
#
_entry.id   AF-A0A8H3NTC3-F1
#
_cell.length_a   1.000
_cell.length_b   1.000
_cell.length_c   1.000
_cell.angle_alpha   90.00
_cell.angle_beta   90.00
_cell.angle_gamma   90.00
#
_symmetry.space_group_name_H-M   'P 1'
#
loop_
_entity.id
_entity.type
_entity.pdbx_description
1 polymer ?
#
loop_
_entity_poly.entity_id
_entity_poly.type
_entity_poly.pdbx_seq_one_letter_code
_entity_poly.pdbx_strand_id
1 'polypeptide(L)'
;MLTVKDELVQSPDLDRHTVKECVMQAQRKIDLLVGQGEEIPIGEKSPPAMPPFAILDAMIEPYFTTTNDHFPIWTKKRFTQMAAALRQSAPSERDLASIVCCNNLILMAMSADSLGSHQRESMMSRQTRKTSSIDFDLIAGFLTNAKRAVSIIDQLVSPHLINVQALLSLWHSFQGQLSDDDIKERQNLSYCLYVLDKAVCWTAGSSPSIPVSEVHFDPRLVPSENGIPSCLVAKAEIARIEETVYLEIYAVHVQARDEDQVREFAATILSKLQVCLTESGVDLDKIQKSFEGSASNLQLAIRYLSVQLLLIWPHKHHPDPMFQQAPEVARLCLKLLLRLWHSPPDQGSQAVFSL
;
A
#
# COMPACT_ATOMS: atom_id res chain seq x y z
N MET A 1 21.75 -10.55 -15.09
CA MET A 1 22.76 -10.27 -14.06
C MET A 1 22.71 -8.78 -13.78
N LEU A 2 21.90 -8.36 -12.81
CA LEU A 2 21.81 -6.98 -12.35
C LEU A 2 22.73 -6.87 -11.14
N THR A 3 23.94 -6.36 -11.36
CA THR A 3 24.87 -6.01 -10.29
C THR A 3 24.49 -4.64 -9.74
N VAL A 4 23.77 -4.62 -8.63
CA VAL A 4 23.56 -3.42 -7.82
C VAL A 4 24.51 -3.53 -6.63
N LYS A 5 25.48 -2.61 -6.57
CA LYS A 5 26.41 -2.49 -5.45
C LYS A 5 25.75 -1.62 -4.39
N ASP A 6 25.38 -2.22 -3.26
CA ASP A 6 25.09 -1.49 -2.03
C ASP A 6 26.39 -1.35 -1.24
N GLU A 7 26.89 -0.12 -1.16
CA GLU A 7 27.92 0.27 -0.20
C GLU A 7 27.28 1.27 0.78
N LEU A 8 26.92 0.83 1.99
CA LEU A 8 26.57 1.73 3.09
C LEU A 8 27.39 1.38 4.34
N VAL A 9 28.40 2.21 4.57
CA VAL A 9 29.11 2.37 5.84
C VAL A 9 28.23 3.23 6.76
N GLN A 10 27.98 2.74 7.97
CA GLN A 10 27.15 3.37 8.99
C GLN A 10 27.75 4.70 9.48
N SER A 11 26.99 5.79 9.37
CA SER A 11 27.24 7.09 10.02
C SER A 11 25.90 7.74 10.40
N PRO A 12 25.76 8.39 11.56
CA PRO A 12 24.49 9.02 11.99
C PRO A 12 24.03 10.22 11.14
N ASP A 13 24.85 10.73 10.22
CA ASP A 13 24.46 11.73 9.21
C ASP A 13 23.74 11.14 7.98
N LEU A 14 23.74 9.82 7.85
CA LEU A 14 23.16 9.10 6.70
C LEU A 14 21.63 9.24 6.70
N ASP A 15 20.95 9.12 7.84
CA ASP A 15 19.49 9.11 7.93
C ASP A 15 18.84 10.43 7.46
N ARG A 16 19.44 11.58 7.79
CA ARG A 16 18.95 12.88 7.33
C ARG A 16 19.13 13.08 5.83
N HIS A 17 20.22 12.54 5.28
CA HIS A 17 20.48 12.55 3.85
C HIS A 17 19.51 11.63 3.10
N THR A 18 19.22 10.44 3.63
CA THR A 18 18.26 9.48 3.07
C THR A 18 16.84 10.03 3.06
N VAL A 19 16.37 10.65 4.16
CA VAL A 19 15.03 11.27 4.20
C VAL A 19 14.91 12.39 3.16
N LYS A 20 15.91 13.27 3.08
CA LYS A 20 15.92 14.36 2.10
C LYS A 20 15.91 13.84 0.66
N GLU A 21 16.61 12.75 0.38
CA GLU A 21 16.62 12.08 -0.92
C GLU A 21 15.26 11.46 -1.26
N CYS A 22 14.65 10.71 -0.32
CA CYS A 22 13.31 10.16 -0.47
C CYS A 22 12.26 11.25 -0.74
N VAL A 23 12.37 12.39 -0.04
CA VAL A 23 11.52 13.57 -0.25
C VAL A 23 11.67 14.12 -1.66
N MET A 24 12.91 14.32 -2.12
CA MET A 24 13.17 14.78 -3.48
C MET A 24 12.64 13.79 -4.53
N GLN A 25 12.73 12.49 -4.27
CA GLN A 25 12.23 11.46 -5.18
C GLN A 25 10.70 11.41 -5.22
N ALA A 26 10.04 11.51 -4.06
CA ALA A 26 8.58 11.61 -3.97
C ALA A 26 8.07 12.87 -4.68
N GLN A 27 8.76 13.99 -4.46
CA GLN A 27 8.50 15.28 -5.11
C GLN A 27 8.56 15.16 -6.63
N ARG A 28 9.63 14.58 -7.18
CA ARG A 28 9.76 14.32 -8.63
C ARG A 28 8.66 13.43 -9.18
N LYS A 29 8.25 12.38 -8.45
CA LYS A 29 7.15 11.50 -8.87
C LYS A 29 5.82 12.25 -8.92
N ILE A 30 5.54 13.13 -7.96
CA ILE A 30 4.35 13.97 -7.97
C ILE A 30 4.40 14.98 -9.12
N ASP A 31 5.57 15.56 -9.40
CA ASP A 31 5.76 16.49 -10.52
C ASP A 31 5.47 15.87 -11.88
N LEU A 32 5.79 14.57 -12.05
CA LEU A 32 5.41 13.82 -13.25
C LEU A 32 3.89 13.66 -13.40
N LEU A 33 3.16 13.59 -12.29
CA LEU A 33 1.70 13.38 -12.27
C LEU A 33 0.91 14.69 -12.42
N VAL A 34 1.45 15.82 -11.99
CA VAL A 34 0.81 17.15 -12.06
C VAL A 34 0.89 17.75 -13.48
N GLY A 35 1.60 17.10 -14.41
CA GLY A 35 2.02 17.72 -15.67
C GLY A 35 3.08 18.78 -15.40
N GLN A 36 3.89 19.13 -16.40
CA GLN A 36 4.92 20.19 -16.30
C GLN A 36 4.29 21.60 -16.21
N GLY A 37 3.40 21.82 -15.25
CA GLY A 37 2.81 23.11 -14.92
C GLY A 37 3.66 23.81 -13.88
N GLU A 38 4.37 24.85 -14.34
CA GLU A 38 5.18 25.83 -13.60
C GLU A 38 6.06 25.27 -12.47
N GLU A 39 7.37 25.26 -12.71
CA GLU A 39 8.37 25.22 -11.64
C GLU A 39 8.09 26.36 -10.65
N ILE A 40 7.37 26.05 -9.58
CA ILE A 40 7.24 26.95 -8.44
C ILE A 40 8.68 27.18 -7.95
N PRO A 41 9.18 28.43 -7.93
CA PRO A 41 10.53 28.73 -7.47
C PRO A 41 10.72 28.14 -6.08
N ILE A 42 11.89 27.55 -5.84
CA ILE A 42 12.31 26.84 -4.62
C ILE A 42 12.21 27.70 -3.31
N GLY A 43 11.66 28.91 -3.37
CA GLY A 43 11.56 29.88 -2.27
C GLY A 43 10.25 29.93 -1.48
N GLU A 44 9.08 29.53 -2.03
CA GLU A 44 7.80 29.63 -1.29
C GLU A 44 7.22 28.26 -0.95
N LYS A 45 7.67 27.68 0.17
CA LYS A 45 7.02 26.52 0.80
C LYS A 45 5.66 26.94 1.39
N SER A 46 4.65 27.03 0.55
CA SER A 46 3.27 27.25 1.02
C SER A 46 2.76 26.00 1.76
N PRO A 47 2.11 26.15 2.93
CA PRO A 47 1.56 25.00 3.64
C PRO A 47 0.42 24.34 2.83
N PRO A 48 0.11 23.06 3.10
CA PRO A 48 -1.07 22.42 2.54
C PRO A 48 -2.33 23.26 2.73
N ALA A 49 -3.10 23.43 1.66
CA ALA A 49 -4.34 24.16 1.67
C ALA A 49 -5.45 23.36 2.39
N MET A 50 -6.38 24.10 3.00
CA MET A 50 -7.56 23.50 3.63
C MET A 50 -8.37 22.69 2.62
N PRO A 51 -8.90 21.51 3.02
CA PRO A 51 -9.78 20.75 2.15
C PRO A 51 -11.08 21.53 1.90
N PRO A 52 -11.63 21.51 0.68
CA PRO A 52 -12.98 21.98 0.42
C PRO A 52 -13.98 21.03 1.12
N PHE A 53 -14.51 21.46 2.27
CA PHE A 53 -15.34 20.62 3.15
C PHE A 53 -16.56 19.99 2.47
N ALA A 54 -17.18 20.67 1.51
CA ALA A 54 -18.29 20.11 0.74
C ALA A 54 -17.86 18.89 -0.09
N ILE A 55 -16.67 18.93 -0.68
CA ILE A 55 -16.10 17.79 -1.42
C ILE A 55 -15.67 16.71 -0.43
N LEU A 56 -15.07 17.09 0.69
CA LEU A 56 -14.70 16.14 1.76
C LEU A 56 -15.91 15.33 2.22
N ASP A 57 -17.00 16.00 2.58
CA ASP A 57 -18.22 15.35 3.06
C ASP A 57 -18.82 14.42 1.99
N ALA A 58 -18.77 14.80 0.71
CA ALA A 58 -19.22 13.96 -0.39
C ALA A 58 -18.33 12.73 -0.61
N MET A 59 -17.02 12.81 -0.32
CA MET A 59 -16.03 11.77 -0.59
C MET A 59 -15.76 10.81 0.58
N ILE A 60 -16.23 11.12 1.79
CA ILE A 60 -16.11 10.22 2.95
C ILE A 60 -16.79 8.87 2.67
N GLU A 61 -18.06 8.86 2.24
CA GLU A 61 -18.76 7.60 1.99
C GLU A 61 -18.10 6.77 0.87
N PRO A 62 -17.81 7.32 -0.32
CA PRO A 62 -17.10 6.61 -1.38
C PRO A 62 -15.76 6.00 -0.93
N TYR A 63 -14.95 6.74 -0.16
CA TYR A 63 -13.68 6.20 0.35
C TYR A 63 -13.92 4.95 1.21
N PHE A 64 -14.83 5.03 2.18
CA PHE A 64 -15.06 3.95 3.14
C PHE A 64 -15.75 2.73 2.53
N THR A 65 -16.48 2.90 1.42
CA THR A 65 -17.13 1.77 0.72
C THR A 65 -16.25 1.12 -0.34
N THR A 66 -15.28 1.82 -0.93
CA THR A 66 -14.51 1.30 -2.08
C THR A 66 -13.02 1.11 -1.78
N THR A 67 -12.40 2.07 -1.10
CA THR A 67 -10.95 2.16 -0.96
C THR A 67 -10.49 1.59 0.37
N ASN A 68 -11.24 1.84 1.43
CA ASN A 68 -10.87 1.48 2.79
C ASN A 68 -10.68 -0.02 2.99
N ASP A 69 -11.44 -0.88 2.31
CA ASP A 69 -11.27 -2.33 2.38
C ASP A 69 -9.88 -2.80 1.88
N HIS A 70 -9.28 -2.03 0.98
CA HIS A 70 -7.96 -2.31 0.41
C HIS A 70 -6.84 -1.63 1.18
N PHE A 71 -7.13 -0.45 1.76
CA PHE A 71 -6.18 0.38 2.48
C PHE A 71 -6.84 1.03 3.71
N PRO A 72 -7.07 0.27 4.80
CA PRO A 72 -7.86 0.72 5.94
C PRO A 72 -7.03 1.59 6.91
N ILE A 73 -6.55 2.74 6.42
CA ILE A 73 -5.78 3.72 7.21
C ILE A 73 -6.60 4.22 8.41
N TRP A 74 -7.90 4.45 8.21
CA TRP A 74 -8.77 5.11 9.17
C TRP A 74 -10.02 4.26 9.42
N THR A 75 -10.64 4.46 10.58
CA THR A 75 -12.05 4.10 10.79
C THR A 75 -12.94 5.28 10.42
N LYS A 76 -14.13 4.98 9.87
CA LYS A 76 -15.10 6.01 9.46
C LYS A 76 -15.48 6.96 10.60
N LYS A 77 -15.65 6.40 11.79
CA LYS A 77 -15.99 7.15 13.01
C LYS A 77 -14.89 8.14 13.38
N ARG A 78 -13.63 7.69 13.51
CA ARG A 78 -12.50 8.56 13.88
C ARG A 78 -12.21 9.61 12.83
N PHE A 79 -12.28 9.23 11.55
CA PHE A 79 -12.07 10.17 10.47
C PHE A 79 -13.13 11.29 10.46
N THR A 80 -14.41 10.93 10.65
CA THR A 80 -15.51 11.91 10.71
C THR A 80 -15.33 12.86 11.90
N GLN A 81 -14.89 12.35 13.05
CA GLN A 81 -14.57 13.17 14.23
C GLN A 81 -13.40 14.13 13.97
N MET A 82 -12.33 13.65 13.36
CA MET A 82 -11.18 14.47 12.95
C MET A 82 -11.59 15.57 11.95
N ALA A 83 -12.39 15.23 10.94
CA ALA A 83 -12.89 16.21 9.96
C ALA A 83 -13.79 17.28 10.62
N ALA A 84 -14.65 16.88 11.55
CA ALA A 84 -15.49 17.80 12.30
C ALA A 84 -14.67 18.73 13.21
N ALA A 85 -13.67 18.19 13.92
CA ALA A 85 -12.76 18.97 14.75
C ALA A 85 -11.95 19.97 13.91
N LEU A 86 -11.43 19.55 12.76
CA LEU A 86 -10.70 20.43 11.84
C LEU A 86 -11.59 21.57 11.34
N ARG A 87 -12.86 21.30 11.05
CA ARG A 87 -13.83 22.33 10.61
C ARG A 87 -14.11 23.39 11.68
N GLN A 88 -14.10 22.98 12.95
CA GLN A 88 -14.39 23.86 14.09
C GLN A 88 -13.16 24.58 14.62
N SER A 89 -11.95 24.14 14.25
CA SER A 89 -10.69 24.70 14.73
C SER A 89 -10.39 26.11 14.18
N ALA A 90 -9.88 26.98 15.08
CA ALA A 90 -9.37 28.29 14.71
C ALA A 90 -8.12 28.15 13.81
N PRO A 91 -7.82 29.12 12.91
CA PRO A 91 -6.67 29.01 12.00
C PRO A 91 -5.32 28.72 12.67
N SER A 92 -5.11 29.17 13.90
CA SER A 92 -3.89 28.94 14.70
C SER A 92 -3.80 27.56 15.35
N GLU A 93 -4.90 26.83 15.44
CA GLU A 93 -5.01 25.52 16.10
C GLU A 93 -5.13 24.36 15.10
N ARG A 94 -5.08 24.68 13.80
CA ARG A 94 -5.22 23.70 12.73
C ARG A 94 -3.98 22.84 12.63
N ASP A 95 -4.17 21.56 12.94
CA ASP A 95 -3.18 20.53 12.74
C ASP A 95 -2.96 20.26 11.24
N LEU A 96 -1.71 20.40 10.80
CA LEU A 96 -1.31 20.15 9.41
C LEU A 96 -1.53 18.70 9.00
N ALA A 97 -1.35 17.74 9.93
CA ALA A 97 -1.57 16.33 9.63
C ALA A 97 -3.05 16.06 9.32
N SER A 98 -3.97 16.63 10.09
CA SER A 98 -5.42 16.56 9.85
C SER A 98 -5.81 17.15 8.48
N ILE A 99 -5.20 18.26 8.07
CA ILE A 99 -5.39 18.86 6.73
C ILE A 99 -4.93 17.90 5.63
N VAL A 100 -3.74 17.31 5.78
CA VAL A 100 -3.19 16.36 4.81
C VAL A 100 -4.05 15.10 4.71
N CYS A 101 -4.48 14.53 5.84
CA CYS A 101 -5.39 13.38 5.87
C CYS A 101 -6.69 13.65 5.12
N CYS A 102 -7.32 14.80 5.34
CA CYS A 102 -8.57 15.17 4.66
C CYS A 102 -8.40 15.32 3.15
N ASN A 103 -7.35 16.01 2.70
CA ASN A 103 -7.09 16.17 1.27
C ASN A 103 -6.70 14.83 0.60
N ASN A 104 -5.93 13.98 1.29
CA ASN A 104 -5.55 12.67 0.76
C ASN A 104 -6.75 11.71 0.68
N LEU A 105 -7.71 11.78 1.61
CA LEU A 105 -8.95 11.02 1.47
C LEU A 105 -9.71 11.40 0.21
N ILE A 106 -9.86 12.71 -0.07
CA ILE A 106 -10.51 13.20 -1.29
C ILE A 106 -9.75 12.69 -2.52
N LEU A 107 -8.43 12.84 -2.54
CA LEU A 107 -7.59 12.39 -3.65
C LEU A 107 -7.77 10.89 -3.92
N MET A 108 -7.74 10.06 -2.87
CA MET A 108 -7.90 8.61 -3.00
C MET A 108 -9.30 8.22 -3.49
N ALA A 109 -10.35 8.84 -2.94
CA ALA A 109 -11.73 8.60 -3.35
C ALA A 109 -11.98 9.02 -4.80
N MET A 110 -11.59 10.23 -5.18
CA MET A 110 -11.75 10.74 -6.54
C MET A 110 -10.92 9.98 -7.56
N SER A 111 -9.71 9.53 -7.19
CA SER A 111 -8.88 8.70 -8.08
C SER A 111 -9.55 7.35 -8.34
N ALA A 112 -10.14 6.73 -7.31
CA ALA A 112 -10.90 5.48 -7.48
C ALA A 112 -12.14 5.69 -8.39
N ASP A 113 -12.88 6.78 -8.20
CA ASP A 113 -14.08 7.09 -8.98
C ASP A 113 -13.78 7.46 -10.44
N SER A 114 -12.74 8.26 -10.70
CA SER A 114 -12.28 8.63 -12.05
C SER A 114 -11.77 7.41 -12.83
N LEU A 115 -11.07 6.49 -12.17
CA LEU A 115 -10.66 5.22 -12.77
C LEU A 115 -11.88 4.37 -13.18
N GLY A 116 -12.95 4.38 -12.39
CA GLY A 116 -14.20 3.68 -12.70
C GLY A 116 -15.02 4.32 -13.84
N SER A 117 -14.96 5.65 -14.00
CA SER A 117 -15.71 6.37 -15.02
C SER A 117 -15.08 6.25 -16.42
N HIS A 118 -13.75 6.29 -16.53
CA HIS A 118 -13.04 6.15 -17.82
C HIS A 118 -13.24 4.79 -18.51
N GLN A 119 -13.42 3.71 -17.73
CA GLN A 119 -13.72 2.40 -18.29
C GLN A 119 -15.16 2.35 -18.87
N ARG A 120 -16.11 3.08 -18.27
CA ARG A 120 -17.49 3.22 -18.77
C ARG A 120 -17.59 4.17 -19.98
N GLU A 121 -16.71 5.18 -20.07
CA GLU A 121 -16.69 6.17 -21.15
C GLU A 121 -16.26 5.61 -22.52
N SER A 122 -15.64 4.43 -22.58
CA SER A 122 -15.31 3.76 -23.86
C SER A 122 -16.55 3.46 -24.73
N MET A 123 -17.77 3.70 -24.24
CA MET A 123 -19.02 3.48 -24.97
C MET A 123 -19.95 4.70 -25.14
N MET A 124 -19.65 5.93 -24.67
CA MET A 124 -20.64 7.06 -24.74
C MET A 124 -20.11 8.48 -25.06
N SER A 125 -21.06 9.38 -25.33
CA SER A 125 -21.00 10.61 -26.18
C SER A 125 -20.17 11.83 -25.70
N ARG A 126 -20.05 12.85 -26.55
CA ARG A 126 -19.25 14.10 -26.38
C ARG A 126 -19.55 14.93 -25.12
N GLN A 127 -20.65 14.72 -24.40
CA GLN A 127 -21.07 15.56 -23.27
C GLN A 127 -20.34 15.20 -21.96
N THR A 128 -19.95 13.93 -21.77
CA THR A 128 -19.17 13.44 -20.61
C THR A 128 -17.68 13.80 -20.67
N ARG A 129 -17.15 14.15 -21.84
CA ARG A 129 -15.75 14.64 -21.99
C ARG A 129 -15.48 15.97 -21.27
N LYS A 130 -16.51 16.78 -21.01
CA LYS A 130 -16.37 18.05 -20.27
C LYS A 130 -16.35 17.84 -18.76
N THR A 131 -17.06 16.84 -18.25
CA THR A 131 -17.04 16.48 -16.82
C THR A 131 -15.72 15.82 -16.43
N SER A 132 -15.16 14.95 -17.29
CA SER A 132 -13.84 14.36 -17.02
C SER A 132 -12.72 15.39 -16.96
N SER A 133 -12.75 16.46 -17.77
CA SER A 133 -11.72 17.52 -17.68
C SER A 133 -11.76 18.27 -16.34
N ILE A 134 -12.95 18.47 -15.76
CA ILE A 134 -13.11 19.13 -14.45
C ILE A 134 -12.59 18.23 -13.33
N ASP A 135 -12.87 16.92 -13.41
CA ASP A 135 -12.38 15.94 -12.43
C ASP A 135 -10.84 15.84 -12.48
N PHE A 136 -10.23 15.89 -13.67
CA PHE A 136 -8.78 15.95 -13.83
C PHE A 136 -8.16 17.22 -13.22
N ASP A 137 -8.77 18.40 -13.46
CA ASP A 137 -8.31 19.66 -12.89
C ASP A 137 -8.40 19.66 -11.35
N LEU A 138 -9.45 19.06 -10.79
CA LEU A 138 -9.61 18.84 -9.35
C LEU A 138 -8.54 17.91 -8.78
N ILE A 139 -8.31 16.75 -9.42
CA ILE A 139 -7.25 15.79 -9.03
C ILE A 139 -5.88 16.46 -9.07
N ALA A 140 -5.57 17.25 -10.09
CA ALA A 140 -4.33 18.02 -10.19
C ALA A 140 -4.15 19.01 -9.02
N GLY A 141 -5.25 19.65 -8.59
CA GLY A 141 -5.25 20.50 -7.39
C GLY A 141 -4.89 19.74 -6.10
N PHE A 142 -5.45 18.54 -5.90
CA PHE A 142 -5.12 17.70 -4.74
C PHE A 142 -3.71 17.10 -4.82
N LEU A 143 -3.22 16.76 -6.01
CA LEU A 143 -1.82 16.36 -6.23
C LEU A 143 -0.84 17.49 -5.91
N THR A 144 -1.18 18.73 -6.29
CA THR A 144 -0.42 19.92 -5.90
C THR A 144 -0.43 20.12 -4.38
N ASN A 145 -1.51 19.72 -3.71
CA ASN A 145 -1.55 19.77 -2.25
C ASN A 145 -0.70 18.67 -1.60
N ALA A 146 -0.69 17.47 -2.16
CA ALA A 146 0.21 16.38 -1.75
C ALA A 146 1.69 16.78 -1.93
N LYS A 147 2.00 17.49 -3.03
CA LYS A 147 3.32 18.11 -3.28
C LYS A 147 3.75 19.02 -2.13
N ARG A 148 2.86 19.92 -1.70
CA ARG A 148 3.11 20.81 -0.56
C ARG A 148 3.31 20.03 0.75
N ALA A 149 2.54 18.97 0.97
CA ALA A 149 2.70 18.10 2.14
C ALA A 149 4.09 17.45 2.20
N VAL A 150 4.61 16.98 1.06
CA VAL A 150 5.98 16.44 0.96
C VAL A 150 7.03 17.51 1.25
N SER A 151 6.80 18.76 0.87
CA SER A 151 7.75 19.87 1.11
C SER A 151 7.93 20.26 2.60
N ILE A 152 6.95 19.89 3.43
CA ILE A 152 6.93 20.10 4.89
C ILE A 152 7.12 18.80 5.68
N ILE A 153 7.56 17.71 5.04
CA ILE A 153 7.60 16.39 5.68
C ILE A 153 8.45 16.39 6.96
N ASP A 154 9.47 17.24 7.05
CA ASP A 154 10.31 17.36 8.25
C ASP A 154 9.47 17.76 9.48
N GLN A 155 8.41 18.55 9.30
CA GLN A 155 7.47 18.91 10.37
C GLN A 155 6.51 17.77 10.70
N LEU A 156 6.23 16.88 9.74
CA LEU A 156 5.37 15.71 9.90
C LEU A 156 6.13 14.50 10.50
N VAL A 157 7.42 14.39 10.21
CA VAL A 157 8.27 13.24 10.54
C VAL A 157 9.15 13.52 11.77
N SER A 158 9.38 14.78 12.14
CA SER A 158 10.24 15.15 13.27
C SER A 158 9.81 14.46 14.58
N PRO A 159 10.53 13.43 15.02
CA PRO A 159 10.37 12.89 16.35
C PRO A 159 11.19 13.80 17.26
N HIS A 160 10.58 14.81 17.87
CA HIS A 160 11.30 15.55 18.91
C HIS A 160 11.57 14.62 20.09
N LEU A 161 12.74 14.76 20.71
CA LEU A 161 13.07 14.04 21.95
C LEU A 161 11.96 14.20 23.00
N ILE A 162 11.34 15.38 23.05
CA ILE A 162 10.19 15.65 23.92
C ILE A 162 8.94 14.87 23.51
N ASN A 163 8.74 14.56 22.22
CA ASN A 163 7.65 13.73 21.72
C ASN A 163 7.89 12.25 22.04
N VAL A 164 9.15 11.78 22.00
CA VAL A 164 9.52 10.43 22.44
C VAL A 164 9.41 10.30 23.96
N GLN A 165 9.84 11.31 24.72
CA GLN A 165 9.66 11.38 26.17
C GLN A 165 8.18 11.53 26.56
N ALA A 166 7.37 12.26 25.79
CA ALA A 166 5.92 12.33 25.93
C ALA A 166 5.26 11.01 25.53
N LEU A 167 5.70 10.35 24.45
CA LEU A 167 5.20 9.03 24.03
C LEU A 167 5.55 7.94 25.04
N LEU A 168 6.74 7.95 25.63
CA LEU A 168 7.15 7.01 26.68
C LEU A 168 6.40 7.28 28.00
N SER A 169 6.19 8.55 28.36
CA SER A 169 5.42 8.92 29.55
C SER A 169 3.91 8.68 29.37
N LEU A 170 3.36 8.88 28.16
CA LEU A 170 2.00 8.51 27.77
C LEU A 170 1.85 7.00 27.67
N TRP A 171 2.77 6.26 27.05
CA TRP A 171 2.73 4.79 26.99
C TRP A 171 2.70 4.17 28.39
N HIS A 172 3.52 4.70 29.31
CA HIS A 172 3.51 4.28 30.71
C HIS A 172 2.20 4.67 31.43
N SER A 173 1.56 5.78 31.05
CA SER A 173 0.29 6.25 31.65
C SER A 173 -0.98 5.65 31.01
N PHE A 174 -0.90 5.20 29.76
CA PHE A 174 -2.01 4.73 28.92
C PHE A 174 -1.99 3.21 28.67
N GLN A 175 -1.16 2.46 29.40
CA GLN A 175 -1.13 0.99 29.33
C GLN A 175 -2.49 0.30 29.62
N GLY A 176 -3.55 1.06 29.98
CA GLY A 176 -4.93 0.58 30.11
C GLY A 176 -6.03 1.41 29.42
N GLN A 177 -5.75 2.31 28.47
CA GLN A 177 -6.77 3.23 27.92
C GLN A 177 -6.74 3.48 26.40
N LEU A 178 -6.04 2.67 25.60
CA LEU A 178 -6.27 2.72 24.15
C LEU A 178 -7.65 2.10 23.86
N SER A 179 -8.47 2.81 23.08
CA SER A 179 -9.72 2.21 22.61
C SER A 179 -9.44 1.11 21.60
N ASP A 180 -10.36 0.17 21.43
CA ASP A 180 -10.26 -0.88 20.41
C ASP A 180 -10.05 -0.30 19.00
N ASP A 181 -10.64 0.87 18.71
CA ASP A 181 -10.45 1.60 17.46
C ASP A 181 -8.99 2.07 17.28
N ASP A 182 -8.33 2.55 18.35
CA ASP A 182 -6.94 3.02 18.29
C ASP A 182 -5.96 1.86 18.07
N ILE A 183 -6.21 0.72 18.73
CA ILE A 183 -5.40 -0.49 18.56
C ILE A 183 -5.54 -1.01 17.12
N LYS A 184 -6.77 -1.03 16.60
CA LYS A 184 -7.06 -1.49 15.24
C LYS A 184 -6.45 -0.60 14.17
N GLU A 185 -6.56 0.73 14.28
CA GLU A 185 -5.95 1.66 13.31
C GLU A 185 -4.42 1.54 13.31
N ARG A 186 -3.79 1.45 14.49
CA ARG A 186 -2.34 1.26 14.61
C ARG A 186 -1.88 -0.05 13.97
N GLN A 187 -2.63 -1.13 14.19
CA GLN A 187 -2.33 -2.43 13.58
C GLN A 187 -2.50 -2.38 12.06
N ASN A 188 -3.59 -1.78 11.56
CA ASN A 188 -3.81 -1.63 10.13
C ASN A 188 -2.69 -0.81 9.47
N LEU A 189 -2.28 0.30 10.09
CA LEU A 189 -1.17 1.12 9.63
C LEU A 189 0.14 0.32 9.57
N SER A 190 0.44 -0.44 10.61
CA SER A 190 1.62 -1.31 10.66
C SER A 190 1.62 -2.31 9.50
N TYR A 191 0.49 -2.98 9.24
CA TYR A 191 0.37 -3.94 8.13
C TYR A 191 0.44 -3.27 6.75
N CYS A 192 -0.20 -2.11 6.58
CA CYS A 192 -0.13 -1.35 5.33
C CYS A 192 1.30 -0.92 5.02
N LEU A 193 2.01 -0.36 6.00
CA LEU A 193 3.42 0.05 5.84
C LEU A 193 4.31 -1.16 5.53
N TYR A 194 4.12 -2.27 6.25
CA TYR A 194 4.88 -3.49 6.01
C TYR A 194 4.66 -4.06 4.60
N VAL A 195 3.41 -4.10 4.13
CA VAL A 195 3.07 -4.55 2.77
C VAL A 195 3.67 -3.63 1.71
N LEU A 196 3.61 -2.31 1.91
CA LEU A 196 4.16 -1.32 0.98
C LEU A 196 5.68 -1.40 0.91
N ASP A 197 6.37 -1.57 2.05
CA ASP A 197 7.82 -1.77 2.10
C ASP A 197 8.25 -2.89 1.12
N LYS A 198 7.61 -4.06 1.20
CA LYS A 198 7.97 -5.19 0.33
C LYS A 198 7.67 -4.91 -1.14
N ALA A 199 6.52 -4.31 -1.45
CA ALA A 199 6.16 -3.95 -2.81
C ALA A 199 7.16 -2.94 -3.43
N VAL A 200 7.60 -1.96 -2.65
CA VAL A 200 8.60 -0.97 -3.09
C VAL A 200 9.95 -1.64 -3.31
N CYS A 201 10.36 -2.58 -2.47
CA CYS A 201 11.66 -3.26 -2.60
C CYS A 201 11.84 -3.97 -3.93
N TRP A 202 10.81 -4.66 -4.42
CA TRP A 202 10.88 -5.31 -5.73
C TRP A 202 10.88 -4.34 -6.91
N THR A 203 10.22 -3.19 -6.77
CA THR A 203 10.14 -2.19 -7.86
C THR A 203 11.37 -1.28 -7.90
N ALA A 204 11.93 -0.94 -6.73
CA ALA A 204 13.13 -0.11 -6.59
C ALA A 204 14.43 -0.94 -6.64
N GLY A 205 14.35 -2.26 -6.46
CA GLY A 205 15.52 -3.13 -6.38
C GLY A 205 16.31 -2.99 -5.08
N SER A 206 15.69 -2.46 -4.02
CA SER A 206 16.30 -2.27 -2.70
C SER A 206 15.94 -3.40 -1.74
N SER A 207 16.72 -3.55 -0.66
CA SER A 207 16.37 -4.48 0.42
C SER A 207 15.18 -3.97 1.26
N PRO A 208 14.34 -4.87 1.80
CA PRO A 208 13.28 -4.52 2.75
C PRO A 208 13.79 -3.72 3.96
N SER A 209 13.11 -2.61 4.27
CA SER A 209 13.52 -1.69 5.33
C SER A 209 12.84 -2.00 6.66
N ILE A 210 11.61 -2.53 6.64
CA ILE A 210 10.85 -2.85 7.86
C ILE A 210 10.95 -4.35 8.15
N PRO A 211 11.79 -4.83 9.07
CA PRO A 211 11.92 -6.26 9.34
C PRO A 211 10.67 -6.83 10.02
N VAL A 212 10.40 -8.12 9.81
CA VAL A 212 9.30 -8.84 10.47
C VAL A 212 9.28 -8.68 12.00
N SER A 213 10.43 -8.51 12.66
CA SER A 213 10.54 -8.33 14.11
C SER A 213 9.91 -7.03 14.62
N GLU A 214 9.73 -6.04 13.76
CA GLU A 214 9.12 -4.75 14.10
C GLU A 214 7.60 -4.76 13.91
N VAL A 215 7.04 -5.86 13.39
CA VAL A 215 5.60 -5.99 13.12
C VAL A 215 5.00 -7.08 14.00
N HIS A 216 3.97 -6.73 14.76
CA HIS A 216 3.27 -7.69 15.60
C HIS A 216 2.16 -8.40 14.83
N PHE A 217 2.42 -9.66 14.47
CA PHE A 217 1.41 -10.58 13.96
C PHE A 217 0.76 -11.31 15.15
N ASP A 218 -0.42 -10.86 15.59
CA ASP A 218 -1.17 -11.53 16.66
C ASP A 218 -2.05 -12.66 16.08
N PRO A 219 -1.81 -13.94 16.44
CA PRO A 219 -2.63 -15.06 15.99
C PRO A 219 -4.07 -15.03 16.53
N ARG A 220 -4.39 -14.18 17.52
CA ARG A 220 -5.65 -14.21 18.29
C ARG A 220 -6.61 -13.07 17.95
N LEU A 221 -6.19 -12.08 17.17
CA LEU A 221 -6.99 -10.86 16.92
C LEU A 221 -7.76 -10.86 15.60
N VAL A 222 -7.92 -12.00 14.96
CA VAL A 222 -8.68 -12.07 13.71
C VAL A 222 -9.52 -13.33 13.66
N PRO A 223 -10.76 -13.19 14.11
CA PRO A 223 -11.82 -13.63 13.23
C PRO A 223 -12.68 -12.41 12.87
N SER A 224 -12.81 -12.17 11.56
CA SER A 224 -14.06 -11.64 11.00
C SER A 224 -15.24 -12.46 11.56
N GLU A 225 -16.48 -11.96 11.49
CA GLU A 225 -17.71 -12.63 11.97
C GLU A 225 -17.85 -14.12 11.55
N ASN A 226 -17.05 -14.59 10.57
CA ASN A 226 -17.00 -15.95 10.06
C ASN A 226 -15.72 -16.77 10.37
N GLY A 227 -14.80 -16.30 11.22
CA GLY A 227 -13.55 -17.05 11.51
C GLY A 227 -12.42 -16.87 10.49
N ILE A 228 -12.61 -16.02 9.47
CA ILE A 228 -11.65 -15.78 8.39
C ILE A 228 -10.81 -14.54 8.72
N PRO A 229 -9.47 -14.56 8.54
CA PRO A 229 -8.63 -13.38 8.64
C PRO A 229 -9.06 -12.27 7.68
N SER A 230 -8.89 -11.00 8.08
CA SER A 230 -9.15 -9.88 7.17
C SER A 230 -8.21 -9.94 5.96
N CYS A 231 -8.65 -9.44 4.81
CA CYS A 231 -7.81 -9.41 3.60
C CYS A 231 -6.47 -8.70 3.82
N LEU A 232 -6.43 -7.67 4.67
CA LEU A 232 -5.19 -6.99 5.04
C LEU A 232 -4.22 -7.90 5.80
N VAL A 233 -4.72 -8.69 6.77
CA VAL A 233 -3.90 -9.65 7.52
C VAL A 233 -3.32 -10.69 6.58
N ALA A 234 -4.14 -11.24 5.68
CA ALA A 234 -3.69 -12.15 4.65
C ALA A 234 -2.61 -11.54 3.74
N LYS A 235 -2.79 -10.28 3.32
CA LYS A 235 -1.78 -9.54 2.55
C LYS A 235 -0.48 -9.38 3.33
N ALA A 236 -0.54 -9.10 4.63
CA ALA A 236 0.64 -8.95 5.48
C ALA A 236 1.37 -10.28 5.70
N GLU A 237 0.64 -11.39 5.88
CA GLU A 237 1.23 -12.73 5.97
C GLU A 237 1.91 -13.16 4.66
N ILE A 238 1.30 -12.90 3.50
CA ILE A 238 1.97 -13.12 2.21
C ILE A 238 3.22 -12.23 2.09
N ALA A 239 3.16 -10.97 2.53
CA ALA A 239 4.33 -10.08 2.53
C ALA A 239 5.47 -10.59 3.43
N ARG A 240 5.14 -11.26 4.53
CA ARG A 240 6.12 -11.91 5.42
C ARG A 240 6.81 -13.09 4.76
N ILE A 241 6.05 -13.89 4.01
CA ILE A 241 6.61 -14.98 3.21
C ILE A 241 7.47 -14.41 2.08
N GLU A 242 6.99 -13.36 1.40
CA GLU A 242 7.69 -12.63 0.35
C GLU A 242 9.03 -12.07 0.82
N GLU A 243 9.10 -11.49 2.02
CA GLU A 243 10.34 -11.05 2.66
C GLU A 243 11.32 -12.22 2.87
N THR A 244 10.82 -13.37 3.34
CA THR A 244 11.64 -14.58 3.51
C THR A 244 12.22 -15.04 2.17
N VAL A 245 11.42 -15.02 1.11
CA VAL A 245 11.89 -15.36 -0.26
C VAL A 245 12.96 -14.38 -0.73
N TYR A 246 12.78 -13.08 -0.50
CA TYR A 246 13.77 -12.07 -0.87
C TYR A 246 15.10 -12.31 -0.16
N LEU A 247 15.07 -12.43 1.17
CA LEU A 247 16.28 -12.54 1.99
C LEU A 247 17.07 -13.81 1.70
N GLU A 248 16.41 -14.90 1.30
CA GLU A 248 17.05 -16.19 1.10
C GLU A 248 17.43 -16.51 -0.35
N ILE A 249 16.92 -15.75 -1.33
CA ILE A 249 17.20 -16.00 -2.76
C ILE A 249 17.81 -14.79 -3.47
N TYR A 250 17.38 -13.57 -3.12
CA TYR A 250 17.69 -12.36 -3.89
C TYR A 250 18.62 -11.39 -3.17
N ALA A 251 18.74 -11.47 -1.84
CA ALA A 251 19.64 -10.60 -1.11
C ALA A 251 21.11 -10.81 -1.49
N VAL A 252 21.91 -9.74 -1.41
CA VAL A 252 23.31 -9.71 -1.85
C VAL A 252 24.19 -10.76 -1.14
N HIS A 253 23.82 -11.13 0.09
CA HIS A 253 24.61 -12.00 0.96
C HIS A 253 24.11 -13.46 0.96
N VAL A 254 23.23 -13.83 0.02
CA VAL A 254 22.70 -15.20 -0.10
C VAL A 254 23.82 -16.17 -0.44
N GLN A 255 23.95 -17.23 0.37
CA GLN A 255 24.89 -18.30 0.10
C GLN A 255 24.32 -19.29 -0.91
N ALA A 256 25.21 -19.89 -1.71
CA ALA A 256 24.82 -20.96 -2.62
C ALA A 256 24.28 -22.15 -1.83
N ARG A 257 23.09 -22.59 -2.20
CA ARG A 257 22.43 -23.78 -1.65
C ARG A 257 22.56 -24.94 -2.62
N ASP A 258 22.66 -26.15 -2.09
CA ASP A 258 22.54 -27.35 -2.91
C ASP A 258 21.08 -27.60 -3.35
N GLU A 259 20.89 -28.53 -4.28
CA GLU A 259 19.57 -28.86 -4.83
C GLU A 259 18.59 -29.33 -3.76
N ASP A 260 19.05 -30.10 -2.77
CA ASP A 260 18.19 -30.61 -1.69
C ASP A 260 17.74 -29.48 -0.75
N GLN A 261 18.64 -28.57 -0.40
CA GLN A 261 18.35 -27.37 0.40
C GLN A 261 17.39 -26.43 -0.33
N VAL A 262 17.58 -26.23 -1.64
CA VAL A 262 16.66 -25.43 -2.47
C VAL A 262 15.27 -26.06 -2.48
N ARG A 263 15.18 -27.39 -2.67
CA ARG A 263 13.93 -28.13 -2.68
C ARG A 263 13.21 -28.08 -1.32
N GLU A 264 13.92 -28.33 -0.21
CA GLU A 264 13.34 -28.30 1.14
C GLU A 264 12.82 -26.91 1.51
N PHE A 265 13.61 -25.88 1.19
CA PHE A 265 13.19 -24.50 1.39
C PHE A 265 11.95 -24.16 0.56
N ALA A 266 11.97 -24.47 -0.75
CA ALA A 266 10.85 -24.18 -1.62
C ALA A 266 9.57 -24.91 -1.18
N ALA A 267 9.66 -26.19 -0.80
CA ALA A 267 8.53 -26.94 -0.27
C ALA A 267 7.96 -26.31 1.01
N THR A 268 8.83 -25.84 1.92
CA THR A 268 8.43 -25.16 3.15
C THR A 268 7.69 -23.85 2.85
N ILE A 269 8.21 -23.04 1.92
CA ILE A 269 7.60 -21.77 1.54
C ILE A 269 6.27 -21.99 0.81
N LEU A 270 6.19 -22.94 -0.13
CA LEU A 270 4.96 -23.30 -0.81
C LEU A 270 3.89 -23.79 0.17
N SER A 271 4.27 -24.59 1.16
CA SER A 271 3.36 -25.04 2.22
C SER A 271 2.83 -23.86 3.04
N LYS A 272 3.69 -22.92 3.45
CA LYS A 272 3.28 -21.70 4.16
C LYS A 272 2.35 -20.82 3.33
N LEU A 273 2.65 -20.64 2.04
CA LEU A 273 1.80 -19.88 1.11
C LEU A 273 0.42 -20.53 0.99
N GLN A 274 0.37 -21.86 0.86
CA GLN A 274 -0.87 -22.61 0.75
C GLN A 274 -1.73 -22.49 2.01
N VAL A 275 -1.11 -22.63 3.19
CA VAL A 275 -1.81 -22.43 4.48
C VAL A 275 -2.39 -21.02 4.57
N CYS A 276 -1.60 -19.99 4.27
CA CYS A 276 -2.06 -18.61 4.29
C CYS A 276 -3.27 -18.38 3.36
N LEU A 277 -3.25 -18.97 2.16
CA LEU A 277 -4.33 -18.83 1.20
C LEU A 277 -5.62 -19.53 1.68
N THR A 278 -5.48 -20.74 2.22
CA THR A 278 -6.60 -21.52 2.77
C THR A 278 -7.23 -20.86 3.99
N GLU A 279 -6.41 -20.35 4.93
CA GLU A 279 -6.90 -19.61 6.10
C GLU A 279 -7.65 -18.33 5.70
N SER A 280 -7.23 -17.69 4.61
CA SER A 280 -7.90 -16.51 4.05
C SER A 280 -9.23 -16.82 3.36
N GLY A 281 -9.65 -18.09 3.28
CA GLY A 281 -10.87 -18.52 2.62
C GLY A 281 -10.81 -18.42 1.08
N VAL A 282 -9.62 -18.27 0.50
CA VAL A 282 -9.43 -18.16 -0.94
C VAL A 282 -9.19 -19.54 -1.55
N ASP A 283 -10.05 -19.89 -2.51
CA ASP A 283 -9.96 -21.12 -3.29
C ASP A 283 -9.62 -20.79 -4.75
N LEU A 284 -8.41 -21.17 -5.20
CA LEU A 284 -7.94 -20.93 -6.56
C LEU A 284 -8.77 -21.65 -7.61
N ASP A 285 -9.27 -22.86 -7.31
CA ASP A 285 -10.07 -23.63 -8.25
C ASP A 285 -11.44 -22.98 -8.45
N LYS A 286 -12.02 -22.48 -7.35
CA LYS A 286 -13.26 -21.70 -7.40
C LYS A 286 -13.05 -20.39 -8.16
N ILE A 287 -12.02 -19.62 -7.84
CA ILE A 287 -11.68 -18.37 -8.54
C ILE A 287 -11.46 -18.62 -10.03
N GLN A 288 -10.85 -19.75 -10.41
CA GLN A 288 -10.64 -20.06 -11.82
C GLN A 288 -11.96 -20.38 -12.55
N LYS A 289 -12.91 -21.04 -11.88
CA LYS A 289 -14.16 -21.54 -12.48
C LYS A 289 -15.32 -20.55 -12.43
N SER A 290 -15.42 -19.69 -11.42
CA SER A 290 -16.49 -18.71 -11.27
C SER A 290 -16.02 -17.28 -11.54
N PHE A 291 -16.89 -16.47 -12.14
CA PHE A 291 -16.75 -15.00 -12.15
C PHE A 291 -17.22 -14.36 -10.84
N GLU A 292 -17.86 -15.14 -9.96
CA GLU A 292 -18.27 -14.73 -8.63
C GLU A 292 -17.08 -14.86 -7.66
N GLY A 293 -16.31 -13.78 -7.53
CA GLY A 293 -15.24 -13.64 -6.53
C GLY A 293 -15.03 -12.17 -6.21
N SER A 294 -14.74 -11.84 -4.94
CA SER A 294 -14.45 -10.45 -4.57
C SER A 294 -13.12 -9.98 -5.15
N ALA A 295 -13.01 -8.67 -5.43
CA ALA A 295 -11.76 -8.01 -5.83
C ALA A 295 -10.58 -8.40 -4.94
N SER A 296 -10.84 -8.41 -3.64
CA SER A 296 -9.89 -8.72 -2.58
C SER A 296 -9.32 -10.14 -2.69
N ASN A 297 -10.18 -11.12 -3.00
CA ASN A 297 -9.76 -12.51 -3.19
C ASN A 297 -8.92 -12.66 -4.46
N LEU A 298 -9.28 -11.95 -5.53
CA LEU A 298 -8.54 -11.96 -6.78
C LEU A 298 -7.14 -11.33 -6.63
N GLN A 299 -7.04 -10.19 -5.93
CA GLN A 299 -5.77 -9.55 -5.61
C GLN A 299 -4.89 -10.46 -4.73
N LEU A 300 -5.47 -11.13 -3.73
CA LEU A 300 -4.73 -12.04 -2.86
C LEU A 300 -4.20 -13.25 -3.65
N ALA A 301 -5.01 -13.82 -4.55
CA ALA A 301 -4.60 -14.90 -5.43
C ALA A 301 -3.48 -14.47 -6.39
N ILE A 302 -3.55 -13.27 -6.99
CA ILE A 302 -2.49 -12.72 -7.84
C ILE A 302 -1.19 -12.58 -7.03
N ARG A 303 -1.26 -12.07 -5.79
CA ARG A 303 -0.07 -11.92 -4.94
C ARG A 303 0.53 -13.28 -4.57
N TYR A 304 -0.30 -14.25 -4.19
CA TYR A 304 0.11 -15.63 -3.95
C TYR A 304 0.89 -16.21 -5.14
N LEU A 305 0.34 -16.12 -6.35
CA LEU A 305 0.98 -16.63 -7.56
C LEU A 305 2.28 -15.88 -7.89
N SER A 306 2.33 -14.58 -7.59
CA SER A 306 3.53 -13.77 -7.78
C SER A 306 4.67 -14.20 -6.86
N VAL A 307 4.40 -14.43 -5.57
CA VAL A 307 5.41 -14.95 -4.63
C VAL A 307 5.84 -16.36 -5.00
N GLN A 308 4.90 -17.20 -5.47
CA GLN A 308 5.22 -18.52 -5.99
C GLN A 308 6.19 -18.44 -7.19
N LEU A 309 5.97 -17.51 -8.12
CA LEU A 309 6.88 -17.26 -9.24
C LEU A 309 8.25 -16.80 -8.77
N LEU A 310 8.30 -15.86 -7.81
CA LEU A 310 9.56 -15.37 -7.25
C LEU A 310 10.38 -16.47 -6.58
N LEU A 311 9.71 -17.47 -5.99
CA LEU A 311 10.36 -18.63 -5.40
C LEU A 311 10.91 -19.61 -6.45
N ILE A 312 10.11 -19.96 -7.47
CA ILE A 312 10.46 -21.04 -8.40
C ILE A 312 11.33 -20.60 -9.57
N TRP A 313 11.16 -19.35 -10.04
CA TRP A 313 11.81 -18.85 -11.26
C TRP A 313 13.34 -18.88 -11.22
N PRO A 314 14.02 -18.50 -10.12
CA PRO A 314 15.48 -18.57 -10.02
C PRO A 314 16.04 -19.99 -10.20
N HIS A 315 15.22 -21.00 -9.92
CA HIS A 315 15.59 -22.41 -9.92
C HIS A 315 14.95 -23.19 -11.09
N LYS A 316 14.59 -22.51 -12.20
CA LYS A 316 13.94 -23.13 -13.38
C LYS A 316 14.65 -24.35 -14.00
N HIS A 317 15.95 -24.52 -13.72
CA HIS A 317 16.74 -25.66 -14.21
C HIS A 317 16.86 -26.81 -13.21
N HIS A 318 16.24 -26.67 -12.03
CA HIS A 318 16.23 -27.70 -11.01
C HIS A 318 15.46 -28.94 -11.50
N PRO A 319 15.94 -30.17 -11.20
CA PRO A 319 15.33 -31.42 -11.69
C PRO A 319 13.94 -31.69 -11.10
N ASP A 320 13.65 -31.16 -9.92
CA ASP A 320 12.34 -31.33 -9.26
C ASP A 320 11.20 -30.67 -10.07
N PRO A 321 10.09 -31.39 -10.33
CA PRO A 321 8.94 -30.88 -11.08
C PRO A 321 8.33 -29.59 -10.53
N MET A 322 8.46 -29.27 -9.24
CA MET A 322 7.89 -28.05 -8.66
C MET A 322 8.42 -26.78 -9.33
N PHE A 323 9.68 -26.80 -9.79
CA PHE A 323 10.31 -25.66 -10.44
C PHE A 323 9.96 -25.55 -11.93
N GLN A 324 9.39 -26.61 -12.51
CA GLN A 324 8.94 -26.62 -13.90
C GLN A 324 7.54 -26.02 -14.08
N GLN A 325 6.83 -25.70 -12.99
CA GLN A 325 5.46 -25.14 -13.01
C GLN A 325 5.40 -23.63 -13.28
N ALA A 326 6.54 -22.95 -13.42
CA ALA A 326 6.60 -21.50 -13.61
C ALA A 326 5.74 -21.00 -14.79
N PRO A 327 5.72 -21.66 -15.97
CA PRO A 327 4.86 -21.24 -17.08
C PRO A 327 3.36 -21.32 -16.74
N GLU A 328 2.92 -22.37 -16.05
CA GLU A 328 1.53 -22.58 -15.66
C GLU A 328 1.09 -21.53 -14.64
N VAL A 329 1.92 -21.28 -13.62
CA VAL A 329 1.68 -20.28 -12.57
C VAL A 329 1.62 -18.88 -13.19
N ALA A 330 2.57 -18.54 -14.08
CA ALA A 330 2.58 -17.26 -14.78
C ALA A 330 1.34 -17.06 -15.65
N ARG A 331 0.93 -18.10 -16.40
CA ARG A 331 -0.29 -18.08 -17.21
C ARG A 331 -1.53 -17.89 -16.35
N LEU A 332 -1.61 -18.53 -15.18
CA LEU A 332 -2.73 -18.34 -14.26
C LEU A 332 -2.74 -16.91 -13.71
N CYS A 333 -1.58 -16.40 -13.27
CA CYS A 333 -1.45 -15.04 -12.76
C CYS A 333 -1.93 -14.00 -13.79
N LEU A 334 -1.47 -14.10 -15.05
CA LEU A 334 -1.91 -13.24 -16.14
C LEU A 334 -3.42 -13.35 -16.42
N LYS A 335 -3.99 -14.56 -16.36
CA LYS A 335 -5.45 -14.75 -16.49
C LYS A 335 -6.22 -14.04 -15.38
N LEU A 336 -5.74 -14.12 -14.14
CA LEU A 336 -6.38 -13.43 -13.01
C LEU A 336 -6.23 -11.91 -13.10
N LEU A 337 -5.07 -11.41 -13.54
CA LEU A 337 -4.85 -9.99 -13.82
C LEU A 337 -5.79 -9.47 -14.90
N LEU A 338 -5.95 -10.18 -16.01
CA LEU A 338 -6.90 -9.83 -17.06
C LEU A 338 -8.35 -9.84 -16.55
N ARG A 339 -8.71 -10.79 -15.68
CA ARG A 339 -10.04 -10.80 -15.05
C ARG A 339 -10.26 -9.60 -14.14
N LEU A 340 -9.26 -9.22 -13.35
CA LEU A 340 -9.32 -8.01 -12.52
C LEU A 340 -9.51 -6.78 -13.40
N TRP A 341 -8.74 -6.69 -14.49
CA TRP A 341 -8.86 -5.63 -15.48
C TRP A 341 -10.25 -5.50 -16.10
N HIS A 342 -10.91 -6.62 -16.36
CA HIS A 342 -12.25 -6.67 -16.96
C HIS A 342 -13.41 -6.67 -15.94
N SER A 343 -13.11 -6.64 -14.64
CA SER A 343 -14.15 -6.62 -13.60
C SER A 343 -14.90 -5.28 -13.62
N PRO A 344 -16.21 -5.27 -13.30
CA PRO A 344 -16.97 -4.02 -13.22
C PRO A 344 -16.37 -3.12 -12.12
N PRO A 345 -16.49 -1.79 -12.24
CA PRO A 345 -15.84 -0.84 -11.34
C PRO A 345 -16.25 -0.96 -9.87
N ASP A 346 -17.36 -1.65 -9.59
CA ASP A 346 -17.84 -1.96 -8.25
C ASP A 346 -17.10 -3.17 -7.63
N GLN A 347 -16.25 -3.88 -8.39
CA GLN A 347 -15.59 -5.15 -7.99
C GLN A 347 -14.09 -5.26 -8.35
N GLY A 348 -13.39 -4.22 -8.84
CA GLY A 348 -11.95 -4.36 -9.09
C GLY A 348 -11.19 -3.17 -9.66
N SER A 349 -11.41 -1.99 -9.09
CA SER A 349 -10.84 -0.73 -9.58
C SER A 349 -9.55 -0.31 -8.86
N GLN A 350 -8.42 -1.03 -9.00
CA GLN A 350 -7.14 -0.52 -8.44
C GLN A 350 -5.85 -0.77 -9.25
N ALA A 351 -5.92 -1.06 -10.56
CA ALA A 351 -4.70 -1.06 -11.37
C ALA A 351 -4.94 -0.60 -12.81
N VAL A 352 -4.69 0.68 -13.08
CA VAL A 352 -4.32 1.13 -14.43
C VAL A 352 -2.84 1.49 -14.40
N PHE A 353 -2.03 0.67 -15.06
CA PHE A 353 -0.68 1.09 -15.44
C PHE A 353 -0.82 1.92 -16.72
N SER A 354 -0.44 3.19 -16.65
CA SER A 354 -0.22 4.01 -17.84
C SER A 354 0.90 3.35 -18.66
N LEU A 355 0.59 2.95 -19.89
CA LEU A 355 1.61 2.55 -20.87
C LEU A 355 2.45 3.76 -21.31
#